data_AF-A0A818KPB2-F1
#
_entry.id   AF-A0A818KPB2-F1
#
_cell.length_a   1.000
_cell.length_b   1.000
_cell.length_c   1.000
_cell.angle_alpha   90.00
_cell.angle_beta   90.00
_cell.angle_gamma   90.00
#
_symmetry.space_group_name_H-M   'P 1'
#
loop_
_entity.id
_entity.type
_entity.pdbx_description
1 polymer ?
#
loop_
_entity_poly.entity_id
_entity_poly.type
_entity_poly.pdbx_seq_one_letter_code
_entity_poly.pdbx_strand_id
1 'polypeptide(L)'
;MFNEFYVKRTIEKEAVHDADLELYAIQKARELDWDTFKASKAFIDTFKKENKISSRRCNKIITRTKPNKKHFSLNDAHNWIESKRPLILKYSTNEILNSNHCSFQQEYVPPRTLSFTGERTTEVAVKKKYNTTHSYTVQPITSANGHLLDKFLMILQEKENQFGQRVQKNLIVPPNVVIRASKSGKNSGVKHHVFLNEVLRPLVGKKFLLFLDSWKIQADLTKFRAVFPN
;
A
#
# COMPACT_ATOMS: atom_id res chain seq x y z
N MET A 1 7.27 29.22 -7.59
CA MET A 1 6.76 29.07 -6.21
C MET A 1 5.28 29.44 -6.03
N PHE A 2 4.84 30.67 -5.71
CA PHE A 2 3.43 30.93 -5.32
C PHE A 2 2.39 30.56 -6.40
N ASN A 3 2.62 30.90 -7.66
CA ASN A 3 1.71 30.53 -8.76
C ASN A 3 1.66 29.01 -8.98
N GLU A 4 2.80 28.33 -8.83
CA GLU A 4 2.90 26.86 -8.91
C GLU A 4 2.03 26.22 -7.81
N PHE A 5 2.21 26.69 -6.58
CA PHE A 5 1.35 26.34 -5.45
C PHE A 5 -0.13 26.61 -5.74
N TYR A 6 -0.48 27.75 -6.34
CA TYR A 6 -1.87 28.07 -6.69
C TYR A 6 -2.47 27.06 -7.68
N VAL A 7 -1.77 26.77 -8.79
CA VAL A 7 -2.24 25.87 -9.84
C VAL A 7 -2.36 24.44 -9.31
N LYS A 8 -1.26 23.92 -8.75
CA LYS A 8 -1.19 22.61 -8.10
C LYS A 8 -2.27 22.41 -7.06
N ARG A 9 -2.74 23.51 -6.43
CA ARG A 9 -3.59 23.41 -5.25
C ARG A 9 -5.05 23.83 -5.37
N THR A 10 -5.39 24.79 -6.21
CA THR A 10 -6.76 25.29 -6.35
C THR A 10 -7.37 24.98 -7.71
N ILE A 11 -6.56 24.48 -8.66
CA ILE A 11 -7.02 23.93 -9.93
C ILE A 11 -6.89 22.39 -9.91
N GLU A 12 -5.67 21.88 -9.77
CA GLU A 12 -5.37 20.43 -9.82
C GLU A 12 -5.51 19.71 -8.48
N LYS A 13 -5.41 20.51 -7.40
CA LYS A 13 -5.51 20.21 -5.97
C LYS A 13 -4.79 18.95 -5.47
N GLU A 14 -3.66 18.63 -6.11
CA GLU A 14 -2.70 17.57 -5.77
C GLU A 14 -2.13 17.68 -4.36
N ALA A 15 -1.37 16.65 -3.92
CA ALA A 15 -0.55 16.74 -2.72
C ALA A 15 0.60 17.74 -2.86
N VAL A 16 0.60 18.71 -1.95
CA VAL A 16 1.73 19.58 -1.67
C VAL A 16 2.08 19.44 -0.19
N HIS A 17 3.36 19.38 0.13
CA HIS A 17 3.98 19.39 1.45
C HIS A 17 5.13 20.41 1.46
N ASP A 18 5.77 20.61 2.61
CA ASP A 18 6.88 21.56 2.76
C ASP A 18 8.05 21.22 1.82
N ALA A 19 8.36 19.94 1.59
CA ALA A 19 9.37 19.51 0.61
C ALA A 19 9.00 19.84 -0.85
N ASP A 20 7.71 19.87 -1.19
CA ASP A 20 7.25 20.29 -2.52
C ASP A 20 7.38 21.82 -2.66
N LEU A 21 7.13 22.59 -1.60
CA LEU A 21 7.45 24.02 -1.57
C LEU A 21 8.96 24.28 -1.71
N GLU A 22 9.81 23.48 -1.06
CA GLU A 22 11.27 23.56 -1.21
C GLU A 22 11.69 23.32 -2.66
N LEU A 23 11.10 22.31 -3.32
CA LEU A 23 11.31 22.04 -4.74
C LEU A 23 10.85 23.22 -5.63
N TYR A 24 9.64 23.75 -5.43
CA TYR A 24 9.11 24.89 -6.21
C TYR A 24 9.86 26.22 -5.97
N ALA A 25 10.60 26.31 -4.86
CA ALA A 25 11.48 27.43 -4.55
C ALA A 25 12.84 27.28 -5.23
N ILE A 26 13.46 26.09 -5.16
CA ILE A 26 14.74 25.77 -5.82
C ILE A 26 14.60 25.83 -7.35
N GLN A 27 13.51 25.29 -7.90
CA GLN A 27 13.19 25.41 -9.33
C GLN A 27 13.10 26.89 -9.74
N LYS A 28 12.34 27.70 -9.00
CA LYS A 28 12.16 29.11 -9.38
C LYS A 28 13.42 29.97 -9.14
N ALA A 29 14.30 29.58 -8.22
CA ALA A 29 15.61 30.22 -8.06
C ALA A 29 16.55 29.94 -9.25
N ARG A 30 16.52 28.72 -9.80
CA ARG A 30 17.27 28.37 -11.03
C ARG A 30 16.75 29.09 -12.27
N GLU A 31 15.44 29.34 -12.36
CA GLU A 31 14.85 30.20 -13.40
C GLU A 31 15.21 31.70 -13.26
N LEU A 32 15.97 32.08 -12.23
CA LEU A 32 16.38 33.46 -11.92
C LEU A 32 17.90 33.58 -11.69
N ASP A 33 18.68 32.54 -12.02
CA ASP A 33 20.13 32.45 -11.83
C ASP A 33 20.60 32.69 -10.37
N TRP A 34 19.76 32.33 -9.39
CA TRP A 34 20.05 32.49 -7.95
C TRP A 34 20.68 31.24 -7.34
N ASP A 35 21.87 30.85 -7.82
CA ASP A 35 22.58 29.63 -7.42
C ASP A 35 22.88 29.50 -5.92
N THR A 36 23.00 30.62 -5.21
CA THR A 36 23.25 30.65 -3.75
C THR A 36 21.98 30.50 -2.92
N PHE A 37 20.79 30.54 -3.53
CA PHE A 37 19.51 30.45 -2.84
C PHE A 37 19.33 29.08 -2.16
N LYS A 38 18.80 29.12 -0.93
CA LYS A 38 18.46 27.92 -0.16
C LYS A 38 17.03 28.00 0.30
N ALA A 39 16.21 27.03 -0.10
CA ALA A 39 14.86 26.82 0.42
C ALA A 39 14.93 26.26 1.87
N SER A 40 15.46 27.08 2.78
CA SER A 40 15.59 26.71 4.19
C SER A 40 14.22 26.63 4.86
N LYS A 41 14.11 25.83 5.92
CA LYS A 41 12.89 25.76 6.74
C LYS A 41 12.39 27.15 7.16
N ALA A 42 13.29 28.08 7.52
CA ALA A 42 12.92 29.46 7.87
C ALA A 42 12.31 30.23 6.70
N PHE A 43 12.84 30.07 5.48
CA PHE A 43 12.23 30.63 4.27
C PHE A 43 10.82 30.03 4.02
N ILE A 44 10.69 28.71 4.15
CA ILE A 44 9.40 28.01 3.97
C ILE A 44 8.38 28.43 5.03
N ASP A 45 8.78 28.57 6.30
CA ASP A 45 7.93 29.04 7.39
C ASP A 45 7.48 30.51 7.19
N THR A 46 8.37 31.40 6.74
CA THR A 46 8.02 32.79 6.36
C THR A 46 7.09 32.84 5.16
N PHE A 47 7.41 32.13 4.07
CA PHE A 47 6.56 32.03 2.88
C PHE A 47 5.15 31.54 3.25
N LYS A 48 5.04 30.51 4.10
CA LYS A 48 3.75 30.02 4.59
C LYS A 48 3.00 31.07 5.41
N LYS A 49 3.68 31.81 6.30
CA LYS A 49 3.10 32.88 7.13
C LYS A 49 2.53 34.01 6.28
N GLU A 50 3.30 34.53 5.34
CA GLU A 50 2.93 35.66 4.47
C GLU A 50 1.77 35.29 3.54
N ASN A 51 1.88 34.15 2.87
CA ASN A 51 0.88 33.67 1.90
C ASN A 51 -0.32 32.96 2.56
N LYS A 52 -0.40 32.97 3.90
CA LYS A 52 -1.47 32.34 4.70
C LYS A 52 -1.65 30.86 4.34
N ILE A 53 -0.56 30.13 4.11
CA ILE A 53 -0.54 28.69 3.86
C ILE A 53 -0.30 27.98 5.19
N SER A 54 -1.01 26.88 5.42
CA SER A 54 -0.87 26.11 6.66
C SER A 54 -1.02 24.61 6.43
N SER A 55 -0.42 23.80 7.31
CA SER A 55 -0.57 22.35 7.29
C SER A 55 -1.98 21.98 7.75
N ARG A 56 -2.88 21.70 6.80
CA ARG A 56 -4.28 21.34 7.09
C ARG A 56 -4.47 19.83 7.10
N ARG A 57 -5.41 19.38 7.93
CA ARG A 57 -5.97 18.02 7.86
C ARG A 57 -6.97 17.99 6.69
N CYS A 58 -6.86 16.97 5.83
CA CYS A 58 -7.82 16.76 4.75
C CYS A 58 -9.12 16.18 5.32
N ASN A 59 -9.96 17.07 5.85
CA ASN A 59 -11.22 16.73 6.54
C ASN A 59 -12.26 16.10 5.60
N LYS A 60 -12.22 16.46 4.32
CA LYS A 60 -13.05 15.90 3.24
C LYS A 60 -12.16 15.08 2.32
N ILE A 61 -11.80 13.86 2.73
CA ILE A 61 -11.27 12.86 1.80
C ILE A 61 -12.41 12.49 0.86
N ILE A 62 -12.46 13.17 -0.28
CA ILE A 62 -13.12 12.61 -1.46
C ILE A 62 -12.28 11.42 -1.93
N THR A 63 -12.94 10.32 -2.28
CA THR A 63 -12.45 9.46 -3.36
C THR A 63 -13.43 9.55 -4.53
N ARG A 64 -14.76 9.35 -4.41
CA ARG A 64 -15.65 8.53 -3.54
C ARG A 64 -15.40 8.49 -2.01
N THR A 65 -15.17 7.33 -1.39
CA THR A 65 -15.59 6.98 0.00
C THR A 65 -14.74 5.85 0.62
N LYS A 66 -14.58 5.63 1.96
CA LYS A 66 -14.85 6.43 3.19
C LYS A 66 -13.85 6.02 4.35
N PRO A 67 -14.12 5.81 5.68
CA PRO A 67 -13.07 5.85 6.73
C PRO A 67 -12.71 4.49 7.41
N ASN A 68 -12.13 4.52 8.62
CA ASN A 68 -11.27 3.49 9.25
C ASN A 68 -11.70 3.03 10.70
N LYS A 69 -10.92 2.17 11.41
CA LYS A 69 -11.20 1.61 12.79
C LYS A 69 -10.01 1.67 13.81
N LYS A 70 -10.19 1.12 15.05
CA LYS A 70 -9.37 1.25 16.30
C LYS A 70 -8.06 0.39 16.39
N HIS A 71 -7.25 0.63 17.44
CA HIS A 71 -5.89 0.08 17.73
C HIS A 71 -5.77 -0.90 18.95
N PHE A 72 -4.55 -1.44 19.17
CA PHE A 72 -4.10 -2.44 20.17
C PHE A 72 -2.86 -1.90 20.97
N SER A 73 -2.43 -2.55 22.07
CA SER A 73 -1.36 -2.03 22.97
C SER A 73 0.03 -2.69 22.80
N LEU A 74 1.08 -2.06 23.36
CA LEU A 74 2.48 -2.51 23.25
C LEU A 74 2.87 -3.62 24.24
N ASN A 75 2.41 -3.57 25.49
CA ASN A 75 2.76 -4.58 26.51
C ASN A 75 2.17 -5.95 26.13
N ASP A 76 0.95 -5.96 25.58
CA ASP A 76 0.30 -7.17 25.09
C ASP A 76 1.13 -7.85 23.98
N ALA A 77 1.73 -7.05 23.09
CA ALA A 77 2.59 -7.55 22.03
C ALA A 77 3.92 -8.13 22.56
N HIS A 78 4.56 -7.47 23.55
CA HIS A 78 5.79 -7.98 24.16
C HIS A 78 5.56 -9.31 24.89
N ASN A 79 4.54 -9.38 25.75
CA ASN A 79 4.16 -10.59 26.48
C ASN A 79 3.80 -11.75 25.52
N TRP A 80 3.17 -11.44 24.38
CA TRP A 80 2.91 -12.42 23.34
C TRP A 80 4.20 -12.94 22.70
N ILE A 81 5.15 -12.08 22.34
CA ILE A 81 6.44 -12.48 21.73
C ILE A 81 7.19 -13.45 22.64
N GLU A 82 7.35 -13.14 23.93
CA GLU A 82 8.07 -14.02 24.86
C GLU A 82 7.36 -15.38 25.02
N SER A 83 6.02 -15.40 25.04
CA SER A 83 5.24 -16.65 25.04
C SER A 83 5.40 -17.51 23.77
N LYS A 84 6.03 -16.98 22.71
CA LYS A 84 6.27 -17.68 21.43
C LYS A 84 7.75 -17.91 21.15
N ARG A 85 8.67 -17.24 21.84
CA ARG A 85 10.12 -17.42 21.70
C ARG A 85 10.56 -18.91 21.72
N PRO A 86 10.07 -19.78 22.63
CA PRO A 86 10.44 -21.20 22.66
C PRO A 86 9.90 -22.04 21.48
N LEU A 87 8.91 -21.53 20.73
CA LEU A 87 8.43 -22.13 19.48
C LEU A 87 9.26 -21.62 18.29
N ILE A 88 9.50 -20.31 18.23
CA ILE A 88 10.24 -19.65 17.15
C ILE A 88 11.66 -20.22 17.05
N LEU A 89 12.34 -20.42 18.18
CA LEU A 89 13.70 -20.99 18.26
C LEU A 89 13.82 -22.45 17.74
N LYS A 90 12.72 -23.13 17.41
CA LYS A 90 12.74 -24.48 16.79
C LYS A 90 12.90 -24.44 15.27
N TYR A 91 12.90 -23.26 14.67
CA TYR A 91 12.94 -23.06 13.21
C TYR A 91 14.16 -22.22 12.82
N SER A 92 14.78 -22.53 11.69
CA SER A 92 15.82 -21.70 11.10
C SER A 92 15.21 -20.44 10.44
N THR A 93 16.02 -19.41 10.21
CA THR A 93 15.53 -18.11 9.71
C THR A 93 15.00 -18.15 8.27
N ASN A 94 15.26 -19.22 7.52
CA ASN A 94 14.65 -19.53 6.22
C ASN A 94 13.39 -20.41 6.32
N GLU A 95 13.19 -21.17 7.42
CA GLU A 95 11.94 -21.88 7.72
C GLU A 95 10.86 -20.95 8.32
N ILE A 96 11.27 -19.82 8.91
CA ILE A 96 10.36 -18.79 9.44
C ILE A 96 9.95 -17.86 8.31
N LEU A 97 8.65 -17.80 8.05
CA LEU A 97 8.03 -17.10 6.93
C LEU A 97 6.97 -16.10 7.41
N ASN A 98 6.81 -15.00 6.70
CA ASN A 98 5.78 -14.00 6.90
C ASN A 98 5.06 -13.71 5.57
N SER A 99 3.73 -13.61 5.59
CA SER A 99 2.95 -13.28 4.41
C SER A 99 1.76 -12.38 4.78
N ASN A 100 1.50 -11.37 3.96
CA ASN A 100 0.35 -10.49 4.12
C ASN A 100 -0.14 -10.01 2.75
N HIS A 101 -1.40 -9.61 2.67
CA HIS A 101 -1.98 -8.97 1.50
C HIS A 101 -1.50 -7.51 1.39
N CYS A 102 -1.00 -7.11 0.24
CA CYS A 102 -0.82 -5.71 -0.11
C CYS A 102 -1.76 -5.35 -1.27
N SER A 103 -2.78 -4.53 -1.00
CA SER A 103 -3.70 -4.02 -2.03
C SER A 103 -3.21 -2.67 -2.56
N PHE A 104 -2.81 -2.64 -3.83
CA PHE A 104 -2.38 -1.44 -4.53
C PHE A 104 -3.51 -0.89 -5.40
N GLN A 105 -3.74 0.43 -5.36
CA GLN A 105 -4.55 1.10 -6.38
C GLN A 105 -3.81 1.03 -7.73
N GLN A 106 -4.56 1.02 -8.84
CA GLN A 106 -3.97 1.14 -10.18
C GLN A 106 -3.39 2.56 -10.43
N GLU A 107 -3.84 3.54 -9.65
CA GLU A 107 -3.31 4.91 -9.62
C GLU A 107 -3.38 5.42 -8.17
N TYR A 108 -2.20 5.70 -7.59
CA TYR A 108 -2.08 6.18 -6.22
C TYR A 108 -2.45 7.66 -6.12
N VAL A 109 -3.17 8.04 -5.05
CA VAL A 109 -3.45 9.45 -4.73
C VAL A 109 -3.04 9.73 -3.28
N PRO A 110 -2.05 10.62 -3.06
CA PRO A 110 -1.60 10.98 -1.71
C PRO A 110 -2.69 11.64 -0.84
N PRO A 111 -2.71 11.40 0.49
CA PRO A 111 -3.87 11.68 1.35
C PRO A 111 -3.94 13.10 1.94
N ARG A 112 -2.92 13.94 1.72
CA ARG A 112 -2.85 15.32 2.25
C ARG A 112 -2.26 16.30 1.26
N THR A 113 -2.63 17.57 1.45
CA THR A 113 -2.12 18.69 0.67
C THR A 113 -2.19 20.03 1.43
N LEU A 114 -1.11 20.82 1.41
CA LEU A 114 -1.07 22.24 1.84
C LEU A 114 -2.04 23.07 1.00
N SER A 115 -2.71 24.09 1.55
CA SER A 115 -3.64 24.96 0.79
C SER A 115 -3.65 26.41 1.23
N PHE A 116 -4.32 27.24 0.43
CA PHE A 116 -4.85 28.52 0.88
C PHE A 116 -5.74 28.30 2.12
N THR A 117 -5.40 28.99 3.20
CA THR A 117 -6.18 28.95 4.43
C THR A 117 -7.55 29.58 4.19
N GLY A 118 -8.60 28.76 4.25
CA GLY A 118 -9.99 29.17 4.05
C GLY A 118 -10.70 28.46 2.89
N GLU A 119 -9.99 27.76 2.02
CA GLU A 119 -10.61 27.01 0.91
C GLU A 119 -11.61 25.95 1.40
N ARG A 120 -12.83 25.95 0.84
CA ARG A 120 -13.94 25.08 1.26
C ARG A 120 -13.84 23.63 0.75
N THR A 121 -13.09 23.33 -0.32
CA THR A 121 -13.01 21.98 -0.90
C THR A 121 -11.72 21.78 -1.71
N THR A 122 -11.27 20.53 -1.75
CA THR A 122 -9.95 20.05 -2.23
C THR A 122 -10.16 18.82 -3.12
N GLU A 123 -9.53 18.78 -4.30
CA GLU A 123 -9.99 18.04 -5.50
C GLU A 123 -8.82 17.55 -6.41
N VAL A 124 -8.21 16.39 -6.11
CA VAL A 124 -7.05 15.90 -6.88
C VAL A 124 -7.41 15.42 -8.30
N ALA A 125 -6.64 15.83 -9.31
CA ALA A 125 -6.71 15.32 -10.69
C ALA A 125 -6.03 13.93 -10.87
N VAL A 126 -6.56 13.07 -11.75
CA VAL A 126 -6.04 11.71 -12.04
C VAL A 126 -6.35 11.26 -13.47
N LYS A 127 -5.51 10.39 -14.05
CA LYS A 127 -5.65 9.87 -15.43
C LYS A 127 -7.00 9.21 -15.65
N LYS A 128 -7.43 8.32 -14.73
CA LYS A 128 -8.80 7.76 -14.77
C LYS A 128 -9.35 7.56 -13.36
N LYS A 129 -10.52 8.14 -13.09
CA LYS A 129 -11.27 8.03 -11.83
C LYS A 129 -11.75 6.60 -11.48
N TYR A 130 -11.45 5.59 -12.31
CA TYR A 130 -11.60 4.18 -11.92
C TYR A 130 -10.28 3.58 -11.39
N ASN A 131 -9.10 4.00 -11.85
CA ASN A 131 -7.81 3.47 -11.39
C ASN A 131 -7.59 3.68 -9.89
N THR A 132 -8.13 4.77 -9.34
CA THR A 132 -8.08 5.12 -7.91
C THR A 132 -9.06 4.32 -7.06
N THR A 133 -10.07 3.68 -7.66
CA THR A 133 -11.03 2.81 -6.95
C THR A 133 -10.84 1.33 -7.24
N HIS A 134 -10.13 0.99 -8.32
CA HIS A 134 -9.77 -0.37 -8.65
C HIS A 134 -8.41 -0.69 -8.06
N SER A 135 -8.35 -1.81 -7.38
CA SER A 135 -7.12 -2.29 -6.75
C SER A 135 -6.78 -3.68 -7.22
N TYR A 136 -5.50 -3.98 -7.36
CA TYR A 136 -5.01 -5.35 -7.37
C TYR A 136 -4.42 -5.67 -6.01
N THR A 137 -4.48 -6.94 -5.60
CA THR A 137 -3.84 -7.40 -4.36
C THR A 137 -2.73 -8.38 -4.70
N VAL A 138 -1.54 -8.16 -4.16
CA VAL A 138 -0.47 -9.17 -4.13
C VAL A 138 -0.37 -9.79 -2.75
N GLN A 139 0.06 -11.05 -2.69
CA GLN A 139 0.43 -11.72 -1.45
C GLN A 139 1.81 -12.38 -1.63
N PRO A 140 2.90 -11.64 -1.37
CA PRO A 140 4.25 -12.19 -1.29
C PRO A 140 4.45 -13.03 -0.03
N ILE A 141 5.57 -13.73 0.03
CA ILE A 141 6.08 -14.39 1.25
C ILE A 141 7.53 -13.92 1.42
N THR A 142 7.88 -13.44 2.62
CA THR A 142 9.27 -13.16 2.99
C THR A 142 9.71 -14.09 4.11
N SER A 143 11.00 -14.40 4.16
CA SER A 143 11.62 -15.21 5.22
C SER A 143 12.31 -14.32 6.26
N ALA A 144 12.52 -14.85 7.47
CA ALA A 144 13.13 -14.08 8.57
C ALA A 144 14.62 -13.76 8.36
N ASN A 145 15.30 -14.41 7.41
CA ASN A 145 16.63 -14.00 6.93
C ASN A 145 16.60 -12.92 5.82
N GLY A 146 15.43 -12.32 5.55
CA GLY A 146 15.27 -11.17 4.67
C GLY A 146 14.95 -11.46 3.20
N HIS A 147 14.91 -12.73 2.77
CA HIS A 147 14.65 -13.04 1.36
C HIS A 147 13.15 -13.00 1.04
N LEU A 148 12.79 -12.36 -0.07
CA LEU A 148 11.52 -12.54 -0.76
C LEU A 148 11.54 -13.90 -1.47
N LEU A 149 10.52 -14.73 -1.28
CA LEU A 149 10.42 -16.02 -1.96
C LEU A 149 9.82 -15.82 -3.36
N ASP A 150 10.35 -16.55 -4.35
CA ASP A 150 10.15 -16.24 -5.78
C ASP A 150 8.68 -16.22 -6.24
N LYS A 151 7.82 -17.05 -5.63
CA LYS A 151 6.43 -17.23 -6.05
C LYS A 151 5.45 -16.47 -5.16
N PHE A 152 4.50 -15.76 -5.78
CA PHE A 152 3.44 -15.02 -5.08
C PHE A 152 2.06 -15.12 -5.76
N LEU A 153 1.00 -14.82 -5.00
CA LEU A 153 -0.38 -14.70 -5.53
C LEU A 153 -0.63 -13.24 -5.96
N MET A 154 -1.18 -13.05 -7.15
CA MET A 154 -1.73 -11.76 -7.60
C MET A 154 -3.23 -11.90 -7.90
N ILE A 155 -4.03 -10.96 -7.38
CA ILE A 155 -5.47 -10.89 -7.57
C ILE A 155 -5.81 -9.59 -8.30
N LEU A 156 -6.23 -9.72 -9.56
CA LEU A 156 -6.70 -8.63 -10.40
C LEU A 156 -8.21 -8.43 -10.23
N GLN A 157 -8.68 -7.21 -10.45
CA GLN A 157 -10.11 -6.87 -10.33
C GLN A 157 -10.85 -7.08 -11.66
N GLU A 158 -11.89 -7.92 -11.63
CA GLU A 158 -12.61 -8.38 -12.83
C GLU A 158 -14.11 -8.55 -12.58
N LYS A 159 -14.93 -8.20 -13.58
CA LYS A 159 -16.40 -8.04 -13.42
C LYS A 159 -17.10 -9.29 -12.85
N GLU A 160 -16.65 -10.50 -13.20
CA GLU A 160 -17.32 -11.77 -12.86
C GLU A 160 -16.45 -12.77 -12.07
N ASN A 161 -15.46 -12.28 -11.29
CA ASN A 161 -14.46 -13.11 -10.59
C ASN A 161 -13.58 -14.00 -11.51
N GLN A 162 -13.67 -13.81 -12.81
CA GLN A 162 -12.94 -14.53 -13.85
C GLN A 162 -12.48 -13.52 -14.91
N PHE A 163 -11.36 -13.82 -15.58
CA PHE A 163 -10.88 -13.02 -16.71
C PHE A 163 -11.81 -13.19 -17.92
N GLY A 164 -12.21 -12.09 -18.56
CA GLY A 164 -12.94 -12.17 -19.83
C GLY A 164 -12.08 -12.79 -20.94
N GLN A 165 -12.70 -13.37 -21.97
CA GLN A 165 -11.99 -14.09 -23.06
C GLN A 165 -10.85 -13.26 -23.69
N ARG A 166 -11.04 -11.95 -23.91
CA ARG A 166 -9.99 -11.07 -24.44
C ARG A 166 -8.81 -10.94 -23.48
N VAL A 167 -9.03 -10.92 -22.17
CA VAL A 167 -7.95 -10.88 -21.18
C VAL A 167 -7.22 -12.22 -21.17
N GLN A 168 -7.94 -13.34 -21.10
CA GLN A 168 -7.34 -14.68 -21.14
C GLN A 168 -6.43 -14.90 -22.36
N LYS A 169 -6.83 -14.41 -23.55
CA LYS A 169 -6.03 -14.52 -24.79
C LYS A 169 -4.77 -13.64 -24.83
N ASN A 170 -4.64 -12.63 -23.98
CA ASN A 170 -3.55 -11.65 -24.02
C ASN A 170 -2.76 -11.54 -22.69
N LEU A 171 -3.17 -12.28 -21.65
CA LEU A 171 -2.55 -12.22 -20.33
C LEU A 171 -1.26 -13.05 -20.31
N ILE A 172 -0.12 -12.38 -20.38
CA ILE A 172 1.18 -13.00 -20.09
C ILE A 172 1.25 -13.26 -18.58
N VAL A 173 1.43 -14.53 -18.20
CA VAL A 173 1.57 -14.97 -16.80
C VAL A 173 3.01 -15.44 -16.59
N PRO A 174 3.85 -14.72 -15.81
CA PRO A 174 5.19 -15.20 -15.48
C PRO A 174 5.12 -16.49 -14.63
N PRO A 175 6.06 -17.45 -14.79
CA PRO A 175 5.98 -18.76 -14.11
C PRO A 175 5.91 -18.71 -12.58
N ASN A 176 6.37 -17.61 -11.98
CA ASN A 176 6.38 -17.37 -10.55
C ASN A 176 5.19 -16.52 -10.04
N VAL A 177 4.22 -16.16 -10.88
CA VAL A 177 3.04 -15.39 -10.46
C VAL A 177 1.77 -16.21 -10.63
N VAL A 178 1.16 -16.60 -9.51
CA VAL A 178 -0.18 -17.23 -9.54
C VAL A 178 -1.21 -16.11 -9.69
N ILE A 179 -1.65 -15.84 -10.92
CA ILE A 179 -2.63 -14.78 -11.22
C ILE A 179 -4.07 -15.31 -11.07
N ARG A 180 -4.94 -14.53 -10.42
CA ARG A 180 -6.38 -14.82 -10.23
C ARG A 180 -7.22 -13.55 -10.35
N ALA A 181 -8.54 -13.72 -10.54
CA ALA A 181 -9.52 -12.65 -10.70
C ALA A 181 -10.52 -12.58 -9.52
N SER A 182 -10.96 -11.39 -9.09
CA SER A 182 -12.12 -11.20 -8.17
C SER A 182 -12.86 -9.87 -8.42
N LYS A 183 -14.16 -9.78 -8.08
CA LYS A 183 -14.98 -8.56 -8.31
C LYS A 183 -14.47 -7.30 -7.61
N SER A 184 -13.64 -7.45 -6.58
CA SER A 184 -13.08 -6.37 -5.77
C SER A 184 -11.55 -6.27 -5.85
N GLY A 185 -10.88 -7.17 -6.57
CA GLY A 185 -9.42 -7.31 -6.57
C GLY A 185 -8.83 -7.74 -5.23
N LYS A 186 -9.66 -8.21 -4.28
CA LYS A 186 -9.27 -8.64 -2.93
C LYS A 186 -9.31 -10.16 -2.77
N ASN A 187 -8.65 -10.66 -1.73
CA ASN A 187 -8.62 -12.07 -1.36
C ASN A 187 -9.97 -12.56 -0.80
N SER A 188 -10.18 -13.88 -0.80
CA SER A 188 -11.39 -14.57 -0.30
C SER A 188 -11.02 -15.99 0.14
N GLY A 189 -11.94 -16.74 0.76
CA GLY A 189 -11.66 -18.10 1.25
C GLY A 189 -11.10 -19.05 0.17
N VAL A 190 -11.64 -18.98 -1.05
CA VAL A 190 -11.18 -19.79 -2.20
C VAL A 190 -9.80 -19.32 -2.70
N LYS A 191 -9.58 -18.00 -2.74
CA LYS A 191 -8.31 -17.42 -3.21
C LYS A 191 -7.18 -17.60 -2.18
N HIS A 192 -7.50 -17.70 -0.89
CA HIS A 192 -6.54 -18.11 0.15
C HIS A 192 -6.17 -19.59 0.04
N HIS A 193 -7.11 -20.49 -0.29
CA HIS A 193 -6.77 -21.89 -0.59
C HIS A 193 -5.83 -22.01 -1.81
N VAL A 194 -6.05 -21.21 -2.86
CA VAL A 194 -5.11 -21.08 -3.99
C VAL A 194 -3.72 -20.62 -3.52
N PHE A 195 -3.62 -19.62 -2.64
CA PHE A 195 -2.34 -19.22 -2.03
C PHE A 195 -1.67 -20.40 -1.31
N LEU A 196 -2.40 -21.13 -0.46
CA LEU A 196 -1.82 -22.25 0.28
C LEU A 196 -1.31 -23.36 -0.64
N ASN A 197 -2.09 -23.78 -1.64
CA ASN A 197 -1.77 -24.95 -2.45
C ASN A 197 -0.87 -24.67 -3.66
N GLU A 198 -0.96 -23.49 -4.28
CA GLU A 198 -0.22 -23.16 -5.53
C GLU A 198 0.98 -22.23 -5.30
N VAL A 199 0.97 -21.44 -4.21
CA VAL A 199 2.06 -20.50 -3.86
C VAL A 199 2.91 -21.03 -2.72
N LEU A 200 2.32 -21.24 -1.54
CA LEU A 200 3.06 -21.62 -0.33
C LEU A 200 3.57 -23.06 -0.41
N ARG A 201 2.70 -24.05 -0.70
CA ARG A 201 3.07 -25.48 -0.69
C ARG A 201 4.26 -25.83 -1.60
N PRO A 202 4.41 -25.28 -2.82
CA PRO A 202 5.61 -25.53 -3.65
C PRO A 202 6.90 -24.83 -3.18
N LEU A 203 6.83 -23.96 -2.18
CA LEU A 203 7.97 -23.18 -1.65
C LEU A 203 8.48 -23.67 -0.29
N VAL A 204 7.76 -24.57 0.40
CA VAL A 204 8.06 -24.97 1.78
C VAL A 204 8.43 -26.44 1.91
N GLY A 205 9.38 -26.73 2.80
CA GLY A 205 9.72 -28.10 3.20
C GLY A 205 8.72 -28.70 4.20
N LYS A 206 9.05 -29.88 4.74
CA LYS A 206 8.25 -30.58 5.77
C LYS A 206 8.07 -29.79 7.08
N LYS A 207 8.83 -28.72 7.28
CA LYS A 207 8.88 -27.92 8.50
C LYS A 207 9.04 -26.45 8.13
N PHE A 208 8.12 -25.62 8.60
CA PHE A 208 8.12 -24.16 8.46
C PHE A 208 7.26 -23.53 9.56
N LEU A 209 7.46 -22.23 9.82
CA LEU A 209 6.64 -21.43 10.74
C LEU A 209 6.13 -20.21 9.98
N LEU A 210 4.82 -20.17 9.70
CA LEU A 210 4.21 -19.09 8.93
C LEU A 210 3.48 -18.08 9.85
N PHE A 211 3.89 -16.82 9.76
CA PHE A 211 3.19 -15.66 10.31
C PHE A 211 2.22 -15.09 9.27
N LEU A 212 1.01 -14.77 9.74
CA LEU A 212 -0.15 -14.31 8.97
C LEU A 212 -0.93 -13.27 9.79
N ASP A 213 -1.92 -12.63 9.17
CA ASP A 213 -2.87 -11.77 9.88
C ASP A 213 -3.92 -12.60 10.66
N SER A 214 -4.64 -11.93 11.57
CA SER A 214 -5.72 -12.55 12.37
C SER A 214 -7.08 -12.54 11.67
N TRP A 215 -7.14 -12.36 10.34
CA TRP A 215 -8.38 -12.39 9.58
C TRP A 215 -9.00 -13.79 9.63
N LYS A 216 -10.32 -13.87 9.82
CA LYS A 216 -11.09 -15.12 9.97
C LYS A 216 -10.87 -16.16 8.86
N ILE A 217 -10.38 -15.75 7.68
CA ILE A 217 -10.05 -16.67 6.58
C ILE A 217 -8.63 -17.24 6.68
N GLN A 218 -7.65 -16.48 7.18
CA GLN A 218 -6.27 -16.92 7.43
C GLN A 218 -6.14 -17.69 8.76
N ALA A 219 -6.94 -17.34 9.78
CA ALA A 219 -6.98 -18.04 11.07
C ALA A 219 -7.69 -19.43 11.03
N ASP A 220 -8.18 -19.86 9.86
CA ASP A 220 -8.95 -21.11 9.72
C ASP A 220 -8.04 -22.31 9.45
N LEU A 221 -7.62 -22.96 10.54
CA LEU A 221 -6.77 -24.16 10.54
C LEU A 221 -7.31 -25.33 9.71
N THR A 222 -8.61 -25.39 9.39
CA THR A 222 -9.15 -26.46 8.53
C THR A 222 -8.59 -26.35 7.10
N LYS A 223 -8.41 -25.13 6.59
CA LYS A 223 -7.82 -24.88 5.26
C LYS A 223 -6.34 -25.24 5.20
N PHE A 224 -5.62 -25.09 6.31
CA PHE A 224 -4.22 -25.50 6.41
C PHE A 224 -4.11 -27.02 6.39
N ARG A 225 -4.87 -27.73 7.23
CA ARG A 225 -4.87 -29.21 7.28
C ARG A 225 -5.29 -29.86 5.96
N ALA A 226 -6.13 -29.19 5.15
CA ALA A 226 -6.52 -29.66 3.82
C ALA A 226 -5.41 -29.55 2.75
N VAL A 227 -4.35 -28.79 2.99
CA VAL A 227 -3.21 -28.58 2.06
C VAL A 227 -1.91 -29.18 2.62
N PHE A 228 -1.77 -29.12 3.94
CA PHE A 228 -0.70 -29.66 4.76
C PHE A 228 -1.30 -30.64 5.77
N PRO A 229 -1.67 -31.87 5.36
CA PRO A 229 -1.87 -32.96 6.31
C PRO A 229 -0.55 -33.24 7.05
N ASN A 230 -0.66 -33.72 8.29
CA ASN A 230 0.47 -34.09 9.14
C ASN A 230 1.27 -35.27 8.56
#